data_AF-A0A412I532-F1
#
_entry.id   AF-A0A412I532-F1
#
_cell.length_a   1.000
_cell.length_b   1.000
_cell.length_c   1.000
_cell.angle_alpha   90.00
_cell.angle_beta   90.00
_cell.angle_gamma   90.00
#
_symmetry.space_group_name_H-M   'P 1'
#
loop_
_entity.id
_entity.type
_entity.pdbx_description
1 polymer ?
#
loop_
_entity_poly.entity_id
_entity_poly.type
_entity_poly.pdbx_seq_one_letter_code
_entity_poly.pdbx_strand_id
1 'polypeptide(L)'
;MKKGFILLLCLSLLGCSKSIVSADGSADKTLCEKVNEQYNSLPDPLKKECKSIVLCDLDSFEINDEEIVDGNYKDNTVILLVDERTKSIKDYKAVLVHEIGHILDDTYHYSSSKKFKKLYEDNGVEYYDLGIHNANEFFCEALSLYITSPKELKEWNEDVYKYLKTDICF
;
A
#
# COMPACT_ATOMS: atom_id res chain seq x y z
N MET A 1 13.53 30.00 4.62
CA MET A 1 13.57 28.60 5.08
C MET A 1 12.90 28.50 6.44
N LYS A 2 11.61 28.14 6.49
CA LYS A 2 10.94 27.82 7.75
C LYS A 2 10.78 26.31 7.80
N LYS A 3 11.50 25.66 8.72
CA LYS A 3 11.29 24.26 9.06
C LYS A 3 9.97 24.19 9.85
N GLY A 4 8.89 23.79 9.19
CA GLY A 4 7.61 23.55 9.83
C GLY A 4 7.72 22.29 10.69
N PHE A 5 7.60 22.45 12.01
CA PHE A 5 7.41 21.35 12.93
C PHE A 5 6.00 20.79 12.68
N ILE A 6 5.88 19.58 12.14
CA ILE A 6 4.60 18.88 12.01
C ILE A 6 4.15 18.49 13.42
N LEU A 7 3.12 19.18 13.92
CA LEU A 7 2.48 18.88 15.20
C LEU A 7 1.47 17.76 14.96
N LEU A 8 1.85 16.52 15.27
CA LEU A 8 0.93 15.38 15.30
C LEU A 8 -0.09 15.58 16.43
N LEU A 9 -1.26 16.11 16.09
CA LEU A 9 -2.44 16.13 16.96
C LEU A 9 -3.13 14.77 16.89
N CYS A 10 -2.68 13.83 17.73
CA CYS A 10 -3.33 12.55 17.96
C CYS A 10 -4.69 12.76 18.63
N LEU A 11 -5.77 12.76 17.85
CA LEU A 11 -7.13 12.59 18.37
C LEU A 11 -7.44 11.10 18.46
N SER A 12 -6.98 10.49 19.56
CA SER A 12 -7.38 9.15 19.96
C SER A 12 -8.76 9.18 20.62
N LEU A 13 -9.80 8.71 19.93
CA LEU A 13 -11.05 8.32 20.57
C LEU A 13 -11.49 6.93 20.09
N LEU A 14 -11.32 5.98 21.02
CA LEU A 14 -12.02 4.70 21.17
C LEU A 14 -11.79 3.61 20.11
N GLY A 15 -10.95 2.63 20.49
CA GLY A 15 -10.91 1.26 19.96
C GLY A 15 -9.83 1.04 18.90
N CYS A 16 -8.62 0.61 19.31
CA CYS A 16 -7.48 0.18 18.47
C CYS A 16 -7.52 0.65 17.00
N SER A 17 -7.65 1.95 16.78
CA SER A 17 -7.71 2.54 15.46
C SER A 17 -6.38 3.23 15.21
N LYS A 18 -5.72 2.76 14.16
CA LYS A 18 -4.49 3.37 13.67
C LYS A 18 -4.82 4.78 13.20
N SER A 19 -3.99 5.75 13.54
CA SER A 19 -4.30 7.16 13.32
C SER A 19 -4.12 7.50 11.84
N ILE A 20 -5.19 7.92 11.17
CA ILE A 20 -5.08 8.60 9.88
C ILE A 20 -4.80 10.07 10.13
N VAL A 21 -3.65 10.57 9.64
CA VAL A 21 -3.18 11.94 9.92
C VAL A 21 -3.00 12.72 8.62
N SER A 22 -3.44 13.97 8.60
CA SER A 22 -3.20 14.93 7.52
C SER A 22 -1.94 15.74 7.83
N ALA A 23 -1.07 15.94 6.85
CA ALA A 23 0.19 16.66 7.02
C ALA A 23 0.03 18.16 7.38
N ASP A 24 -1.05 18.80 6.91
CA ASP A 24 -1.28 20.25 7.03
C ASP A 24 -2.62 20.63 7.70
N GLY A 25 -3.43 19.64 8.06
CA GLY A 25 -4.74 19.83 8.70
C GLY A 25 -5.85 20.28 7.73
N SER A 26 -5.59 20.34 6.42
CA SER A 26 -6.57 20.76 5.40
C SER A 26 -7.17 19.59 4.61
N ALA A 27 -6.79 18.34 4.93
CA ALA A 27 -7.27 17.18 4.21
C ALA A 27 -8.80 17.10 4.21
N ASP A 28 -9.35 16.84 3.02
CA ASP A 28 -10.76 16.59 2.80
C ASP A 28 -11.25 15.49 3.74
N LYS A 29 -12.07 15.87 4.73
CA LYS A 29 -12.61 14.94 5.74
C LYS A 29 -13.30 13.74 5.09
N THR A 30 -14.01 13.95 3.98
CA THR A 30 -14.68 12.89 3.23
C THR A 30 -13.67 11.93 2.61
N LEU A 31 -12.50 12.41 2.18
CA LEU A 31 -11.43 11.54 1.70
C LEU A 31 -10.81 10.72 2.84
N CYS A 32 -10.51 11.35 3.98
CA CYS A 32 -10.01 10.66 5.17
C CYS A 32 -10.96 9.52 5.60
N GLU A 33 -12.27 9.79 5.62
CA GLU A 33 -13.30 8.79 5.94
C GLU A 33 -13.30 7.63 4.95
N LYS A 34 -13.22 7.90 3.63
CA LYS A 34 -13.17 6.86 2.60
C LYS A 34 -11.93 5.97 2.71
N VAL A 35 -10.75 6.56 2.89
CA VAL A 35 -9.50 5.78 3.05
C VAL A 35 -9.58 4.94 4.33
N ASN A 36 -10.17 5.48 5.41
CA ASN A 36 -10.38 4.73 6.64
C ASN A 36 -11.34 3.55 6.43
N GLU A 37 -12.44 3.74 5.71
CA GLU A 37 -13.38 2.66 5.36
C GLU A 37 -12.69 1.56 4.55
N GLN A 38 -11.89 1.94 3.55
CA GLN A 38 -11.11 1.00 2.75
C GLN A 38 -10.13 0.20 3.61
N TYR A 39 -9.34 0.88 4.46
CA TYR A 39 -8.42 0.22 5.39
C TYR A 39 -9.13 -0.73 6.34
N ASN A 40 -10.23 -0.30 6.97
CA ASN A 40 -10.96 -1.13 7.92
C ASN A 40 -11.63 -2.34 7.27
N SER A 41 -11.95 -2.27 5.98
CA SER A 41 -12.46 -3.39 5.18
C SER A 41 -11.40 -4.46 4.86
N LEU A 42 -10.11 -4.17 5.06
CA LEU A 42 -9.05 -5.13 4.78
C LEU A 42 -9.05 -6.29 5.79
N PRO A 43 -8.69 -7.51 5.35
CA PRO A 43 -8.40 -8.62 6.24
C PRO A 43 -7.41 -8.28 7.36
N ASP A 44 -7.64 -8.83 8.56
CA ASP A 44 -6.78 -8.59 9.74
C ASP A 44 -5.29 -8.91 9.53
N PRO A 45 -4.89 -9.97 8.80
CA PRO A 45 -3.48 -10.24 8.54
C PRO A 45 -2.75 -9.08 7.84
N LEU A 46 -3.42 -8.37 6.93
CA LEU A 46 -2.84 -7.22 6.22
C LEU A 46 -2.63 -6.02 7.14
N LYS A 47 -3.56 -5.84 8.06
CA LYS A 47 -3.56 -4.72 9.00
C LYS A 47 -2.61 -4.94 10.16
N LYS A 48 -1.96 -6.10 10.31
CA LYS A 48 -1.25 -6.44 11.55
C LYS A 48 -0.09 -5.47 11.85
N GLU A 49 0.74 -5.19 10.86
CA GLU A 49 1.99 -4.44 11.06
C GLU A 49 1.91 -2.94 10.75
N CYS A 50 0.96 -2.51 9.91
CA CYS A 50 0.84 -1.14 9.38
C CYS A 50 0.41 -0.08 10.42
N LYS A 51 1.27 0.50 11.25
CA LYS A 51 0.96 1.36 12.42
C LYS A 51 0.06 2.59 12.18
N SER A 52 0.14 3.20 11.01
CA SER A 52 -0.63 4.42 10.68
C SER A 52 -0.75 4.60 9.17
N ILE A 53 -1.70 5.44 8.77
CA ILE A 53 -1.83 5.91 7.37
C ILE A 53 -1.77 7.43 7.41
N VAL A 54 -1.01 8.05 6.51
CA VAL A 54 -0.89 9.50 6.42
C VAL A 54 -1.34 9.93 5.04
N LEU A 55 -2.19 10.94 4.96
CA LEU A 55 -2.55 11.57 3.70
C LEU A 55 -1.73 12.86 3.56
N CYS A 56 -0.93 12.92 2.49
CA CYS A 56 -0.06 14.05 2.18
C CYS A 56 -0.48 14.71 0.87
N ASP A 57 -0.37 16.03 0.80
CA ASP A 57 -0.39 16.75 -0.47
C ASP A 57 0.96 16.63 -1.18
N LEU A 58 1.02 17.13 -2.42
CA LEU A 58 2.24 17.10 -3.23
C LEU A 58 3.41 17.86 -2.58
N ASP A 59 3.12 18.92 -1.83
CA ASP A 59 4.13 19.75 -1.17
C ASP A 59 4.79 19.05 0.02
N SER A 60 4.11 18.07 0.61
CA SER A 60 4.56 17.29 1.77
C SER A 60 4.94 15.85 1.43
N PHE A 61 4.77 15.43 0.19
CA PHE A 61 5.10 14.09 -0.29
C PHE A 61 6.54 14.05 -0.81
N GLU A 62 7.33 13.10 -0.30
CA GLU A 62 8.68 12.86 -0.83
C GLU A 62 8.53 12.15 -2.18
N ILE A 63 8.58 12.93 -3.27
CA ILE A 63 8.54 12.42 -4.63
C ILE A 63 9.93 11.84 -4.96
N ASN A 64 9.95 10.58 -5.40
CA ASN A 64 11.10 10.04 -6.11
C ASN A 64 10.98 10.45 -7.59
N ASP A 65 11.95 11.19 -8.12
CA ASP A 65 11.92 11.69 -9.50
C ASP A 65 11.94 10.57 -10.57
N GLU A 66 12.20 9.33 -10.16
CA GLU A 66 12.28 8.15 -11.05
C GLU A 66 10.93 7.44 -11.24
N GLU A 67 9.95 7.62 -10.35
CA GLU A 67 8.65 6.92 -10.38
C GLU A 67 7.49 7.86 -10.00
N ILE A 68 6.37 7.79 -10.72
CA ILE A 68 5.14 8.46 -10.29
C ILE A 68 4.54 7.60 -9.17
N VAL A 69 4.89 7.93 -7.92
CA VAL A 69 4.44 7.16 -6.76
C VAL A 69 3.19 7.81 -6.16
N ASP A 70 2.07 7.08 -6.18
CA ASP A 70 0.81 7.49 -5.54
C ASP A 70 0.79 7.12 -4.02
N GLY A 71 1.82 6.39 -3.57
CA GLY A 71 1.98 5.89 -2.21
C GLY A 71 3.47 5.81 -1.81
N ASN A 72 3.73 5.65 -0.53
CA ASN A 72 5.06 5.35 0.02
C ASN A 72 4.86 4.69 1.40
N TYR A 73 5.91 4.13 1.96
CA TYR A 73 5.88 3.56 3.30
C TYR A 73 7.16 3.90 4.09
N LYS A 74 6.99 4.13 5.40
CA LYS A 74 8.12 4.41 6.30
C LYS A 74 7.78 4.06 7.74
N ASP A 75 8.66 3.33 8.42
CA ASP A 75 8.51 2.96 9.84
C ASP A 75 7.14 2.30 10.16
N ASN A 76 6.67 1.45 9.24
CA ASN A 76 5.36 0.82 9.22
C ASN A 76 4.17 1.80 9.08
N THR A 77 4.40 3.00 8.56
CA THR A 77 3.35 3.95 8.21
C THR A 77 3.19 3.99 6.70
N VAL A 78 1.97 3.87 6.21
CA VAL A 78 1.65 4.12 4.80
C VAL A 78 1.43 5.62 4.61
N ILE A 79 1.99 6.18 3.55
CA ILE A 79 1.86 7.59 3.18
C ILE A 79 1.21 7.60 1.80
N LEU A 80 0.03 8.20 1.66
CA LEU A 80 -0.71 8.28 0.40
C LEU A 80 -0.68 9.72 -0.11
N LEU A 81 -0.33 9.88 -1.39
CA LEU A 81 -0.41 11.16 -2.07
C LEU A 81 -1.88 11.50 -2.37
N VAL A 82 -2.26 12.73 -2.06
CA VAL A 82 -3.59 13.30 -2.34
C VAL A 82 -3.39 14.57 -3.16
N ASP A 83 -3.58 14.46 -4.47
CA ASP A 83 -3.56 15.56 -5.42
C ASP A 83 -4.71 15.44 -6.44
N GLU A 84 -4.79 16.39 -7.36
CA GLU A 84 -5.86 16.40 -8.38
C GLU A 84 -5.78 15.20 -9.35
N ARG A 85 -4.60 14.60 -9.52
CA ARG A 85 -4.36 13.42 -10.37
C ARG A 85 -4.84 12.16 -9.66
N THR A 86 -4.45 11.95 -8.41
CA THR A 86 -4.89 10.80 -7.57
C THR A 86 -6.39 10.81 -7.32
N LYS A 87 -7.03 11.98 -7.17
CA LYS A 87 -8.50 12.12 -7.10
C LYS A 87 -9.24 11.64 -8.36
N SER A 88 -8.55 11.56 -9.51
CA SER A 88 -9.15 11.16 -10.80
C SER A 88 -8.71 9.79 -11.30
N ILE A 89 -7.61 9.22 -10.78
CA ILE A 89 -6.93 8.10 -11.42
C ILE A 89 -7.13 6.72 -10.78
N LYS A 90 -7.22 6.51 -9.45
CA LYS A 90 -7.16 5.13 -8.90
C LYS A 90 -7.91 4.90 -7.57
N ASP A 91 -8.22 3.62 -7.32
CA ASP A 91 -8.71 3.11 -6.04
C ASP A 91 -7.60 3.19 -5.00
N TYR A 92 -7.72 4.10 -4.01
CA TYR A 92 -6.79 4.21 -2.88
C TYR A 92 -6.57 2.88 -2.16
N LYS A 93 -7.51 1.93 -2.27
CA LYS A 93 -7.37 0.59 -1.72
C LYS A 93 -6.21 -0.18 -2.37
N ALA A 94 -6.01 -0.05 -3.68
CA ALA A 94 -4.92 -0.73 -4.39
C ALA A 94 -3.57 -0.23 -3.91
N VAL A 95 -3.38 1.10 -3.89
CA VAL A 95 -2.15 1.74 -3.41
C VAL A 95 -1.92 1.41 -1.93
N LEU A 96 -2.94 1.55 -1.09
CA LEU A 96 -2.87 1.20 0.33
C LEU A 96 -2.42 -0.25 0.56
N VAL A 97 -2.97 -1.21 -0.20
CA VAL A 97 -2.60 -2.62 -0.06
C VAL A 97 -1.19 -2.88 -0.58
N HIS A 98 -0.78 -2.22 -1.67
CA HIS A 98 0.60 -2.28 -2.18
C HIS A 98 1.60 -1.83 -1.10
N GLU A 99 1.39 -0.65 -0.50
CA GLU A 99 2.28 -0.13 0.54
C GLU A 99 2.28 -0.98 1.82
N ILE A 100 1.12 -1.53 2.20
CA ILE A 100 1.04 -2.53 3.27
C ILE A 100 1.85 -3.78 2.91
N GLY A 101 1.87 -4.17 1.63
CA GLY A 101 2.67 -5.25 1.10
C GLY A 101 4.15 -5.07 1.43
N HIS A 102 4.71 -3.87 1.21
CA HIS A 102 6.09 -3.60 1.57
C HIS A 102 6.35 -3.74 3.06
N ILE A 103 5.47 -3.19 3.90
CA ILE A 103 5.59 -3.29 5.37
C ILE A 103 5.61 -4.76 5.82
N LEU A 104 4.74 -5.59 5.24
CA LEU A 104 4.68 -7.01 5.54
C LEU A 104 5.92 -7.75 5.03
N ASP A 105 6.41 -7.41 3.84
CA ASP A 105 7.57 -8.07 3.25
C ASP A 105 8.89 -7.69 3.94
N ASP A 106 9.01 -6.46 4.43
CA ASP A 106 10.11 -6.05 5.31
C ASP A 106 10.10 -6.83 6.64
N THR A 107 8.92 -7.24 7.10
CA THR A 107 8.77 -7.98 8.37
C THR A 107 8.95 -9.49 8.19
N TYR A 108 8.40 -10.06 7.12
CA TYR A 108 8.25 -11.50 6.95
C TYR A 108 9.02 -12.08 5.76
N HIS A 109 9.55 -11.22 4.88
CA HIS A 109 10.42 -11.58 3.76
C HIS A 109 9.80 -12.61 2.81
N TYR A 110 8.50 -12.48 2.53
CA TYR A 110 7.75 -13.36 1.63
C TYR A 110 8.34 -13.38 0.22
N SER A 111 8.69 -12.22 -0.33
CA SER A 111 9.27 -12.05 -1.66
C SER A 111 10.65 -12.69 -1.78
N SER A 112 11.38 -12.75 -0.66
CA SER A 112 12.73 -13.29 -0.61
C SER A 112 12.77 -14.82 -0.50
N SER A 113 11.62 -15.46 -0.29
CA SER A 113 11.53 -16.91 -0.25
C SER A 113 11.91 -17.54 -1.60
N LYS A 114 12.54 -18.72 -1.57
CA LYS A 114 12.91 -19.44 -2.80
C LYS A 114 11.69 -19.72 -3.70
N LYS A 115 10.53 -20.00 -3.07
CA LYS A 115 9.29 -20.28 -3.78
C LYS A 115 8.80 -19.03 -4.53
N PHE A 116 8.77 -17.87 -3.87
CA PHE A 116 8.28 -16.65 -4.50
C PHE A 116 9.26 -16.08 -5.52
N LYS A 117 10.57 -16.14 -5.27
CA LYS A 117 11.58 -15.78 -6.29
C LYS A 117 11.40 -16.56 -7.58
N LYS A 118 11.11 -17.85 -7.48
CA LYS A 118 10.80 -18.65 -8.66
C LYS A 118 9.52 -18.18 -9.38
N LEU A 119 8.47 -17.85 -8.64
CA LEU A 119 7.25 -17.27 -9.23
C LEU A 119 7.56 -15.95 -9.96
N TYR A 120 8.41 -15.10 -9.38
CA TYR A 120 8.87 -13.87 -10.03
C TYR A 120 9.74 -14.16 -11.27
N GLU A 121 10.70 -15.08 -11.22
CA GLU A 121 11.52 -15.44 -12.39
C GLU A 121 10.68 -16.01 -13.53
N ASP A 122 9.66 -16.81 -13.20
CA ASP A 122 8.80 -17.46 -14.19
C ASP A 122 7.76 -16.49 -14.80
N ASN A 123 7.42 -15.36 -14.13
CA ASN A 123 6.24 -14.54 -14.49
C ASN A 123 6.41 -13.01 -14.35
N GLY A 124 7.51 -12.52 -13.80
CA GLY A 124 7.70 -11.14 -13.33
C GLY A 124 7.83 -10.08 -14.42
N VAL A 125 7.84 -10.48 -15.69
CA VAL A 125 8.12 -9.59 -16.83
C VAL A 125 6.90 -9.35 -17.74
N GLU A 126 5.76 -10.03 -17.52
CA GLU A 126 4.61 -9.93 -18.43
C GLU A 126 3.26 -9.76 -17.69
N TYR A 127 2.90 -8.53 -17.32
CA TYR A 127 1.49 -8.05 -17.32
C TYR A 127 1.32 -6.54 -17.08
N TYR A 128 2.12 -5.91 -16.21
CA TYR A 128 1.98 -4.51 -15.82
C TYR A 128 3.37 -3.86 -15.67
N ASP A 129 4.06 -3.66 -16.78
CA ASP A 129 5.38 -3.00 -16.74
C ASP A 129 5.23 -1.48 -16.67
N LEU A 130 5.15 -0.94 -15.44
CA LEU A 130 5.50 0.44 -15.07
C LEU A 130 6.09 0.54 -13.63
N GLY A 131 6.58 -0.56 -13.03
CA GLY A 131 7.11 -0.54 -11.65
C GLY A 131 7.58 -1.87 -11.05
N ILE A 132 7.33 -3.02 -11.71
CA ILE A 132 7.80 -4.32 -11.20
C ILE A 132 9.26 -4.55 -11.58
N HIS A 133 10.18 -4.01 -10.80
CA HIS A 133 11.61 -4.11 -11.06
C HIS A 133 12.33 -5.21 -10.26
N ASN A 134 11.65 -5.79 -9.27
CA ASN A 134 12.20 -6.82 -8.41
C ASN A 134 11.07 -7.70 -7.79
N ALA A 135 11.46 -8.76 -7.07
CA ALA A 135 10.50 -9.68 -6.46
C ALA A 135 9.65 -9.06 -5.33
N ASN A 136 10.13 -8.01 -4.67
CA ASN A 136 9.38 -7.29 -3.63
C ASN A 136 8.24 -6.46 -4.25
N GLU A 137 8.52 -5.70 -5.31
CA GLU A 137 7.47 -5.01 -6.08
C GLU A 137 6.46 -5.99 -6.69
N PHE A 138 6.95 -7.11 -7.23
CA PHE A 138 6.09 -8.16 -7.74
C PHE A 138 5.15 -8.73 -6.67
N PHE A 139 5.64 -8.86 -5.43
CA PHE A 139 4.82 -9.27 -4.29
C PHE A 139 3.75 -8.23 -3.95
N CYS A 140 4.14 -6.96 -3.86
CA CYS A 140 3.22 -5.86 -3.52
C CYS A 140 2.11 -5.69 -4.56
N GLU A 141 2.45 -5.73 -5.84
CA GLU A 141 1.47 -5.66 -6.93
C GLU A 141 0.54 -6.88 -6.96
N ALA A 142 1.09 -8.09 -6.82
CA ALA A 142 0.28 -9.30 -6.77
C ALA A 142 -0.68 -9.30 -5.56
N LEU A 143 -0.23 -8.79 -4.41
CA LEU A 143 -1.05 -8.65 -3.22
C LEU A 143 -2.17 -7.61 -3.42
N SER A 144 -1.85 -6.48 -4.03
CA SER A 144 -2.82 -5.44 -4.39
C SER A 144 -3.93 -6.01 -5.29
N LEU A 145 -3.55 -6.74 -6.35
CA LEU A 145 -4.51 -7.41 -7.23
C LEU A 145 -5.30 -8.52 -6.53
N TYR A 146 -4.68 -9.30 -5.63
CA TYR A 146 -5.40 -10.33 -4.86
C TYR A 146 -6.56 -9.73 -4.05
N ILE A 147 -6.38 -8.52 -3.50
CA ILE A 147 -7.38 -7.87 -2.65
C ILE A 147 -8.39 -7.06 -3.44
N THR A 148 -7.99 -6.43 -4.54
CA THR A 148 -8.85 -5.54 -5.33
C THR A 148 -9.55 -6.27 -6.48
N SER A 149 -8.86 -7.20 -7.14
CA SER A 149 -9.34 -7.94 -8.31
C SER A 149 -8.88 -9.41 -8.29
N PRO A 150 -9.26 -10.24 -7.29
CA PRO A 150 -8.75 -11.61 -7.13
C PRO A 150 -9.01 -12.51 -8.34
N LYS A 151 -10.11 -12.27 -9.08
CA LYS A 151 -10.43 -13.00 -10.30
C LYS A 151 -9.43 -12.69 -11.42
N GLU A 152 -9.07 -11.42 -11.59
CA GLU A 152 -8.08 -10.98 -12.58
C GLU A 152 -6.71 -11.59 -12.27
N LEU A 153 -6.27 -11.53 -11.01
CA LEU A 153 -5.02 -12.17 -10.59
C LEU A 153 -5.03 -13.66 -10.92
N LYS A 154 -6.13 -14.36 -10.63
CA LYS A 154 -6.24 -15.80 -10.89
C LYS A 154 -6.21 -16.13 -12.39
N GLU A 155 -6.87 -15.31 -13.21
CA GLU A 155 -6.90 -15.48 -14.67
C GLU A 155 -5.54 -15.20 -15.30
N TRP A 156 -4.81 -14.21 -14.80
CA TRP A 156 -3.45 -13.91 -15.22
C TRP A 156 -2.46 -14.98 -14.74
N ASN A 157 -2.47 -15.31 -13.44
CA ASN A 157 -1.52 -16.23 -12.84
C ASN A 157 -2.11 -17.00 -11.65
N GLU A 158 -2.57 -18.23 -11.90
CA GLU A 158 -3.17 -19.07 -10.87
C GLU A 158 -2.17 -19.47 -9.77
N ASP A 159 -0.88 -19.60 -10.07
CA ASP A 159 0.12 -20.03 -9.10
C ASP A 159 0.47 -18.92 -8.11
N VAL A 160 0.56 -17.68 -8.57
CA VAL A 160 0.70 -16.49 -7.70
C VAL A 160 -0.55 -16.32 -6.83
N TYR A 161 -1.74 -16.46 -7.42
CA TYR A 161 -3.01 -16.43 -6.66
C TYR A 161 -3.03 -17.50 -5.55
N LYS A 162 -2.63 -18.74 -5.87
CA LYS A 162 -2.57 -19.84 -4.89
C LYS A 162 -1.57 -19.52 -3.79
N TYR A 163 -0.37 -19.03 -4.12
CA TYR A 163 0.65 -18.70 -3.13
C TYR A 163 0.14 -17.71 -2.07
N LEU A 164 -0.48 -16.60 -2.49
CA LEU A 164 -1.04 -15.61 -1.56
C LEU A 164 -2.13 -16.22 -0.67
N LYS A 165 -3.00 -17.04 -1.27
CA LYS A 165 -4.12 -17.68 -0.57
C LYS A 165 -3.70 -18.79 0.41
N THR A 166 -2.74 -19.64 0.04
CA THR A 166 -2.45 -20.88 0.76
C THR A 166 -1.15 -20.86 1.54
N ASP A 167 -0.13 -20.17 1.03
CA ASP A 167 1.19 -20.16 1.67
C ASP A 167 1.34 -19.01 2.65
N ILE A 168 0.80 -17.85 2.31
CA ILE A 168 0.80 -16.68 3.20
C ILE A 168 -0.50 -16.57 4.00
N CYS A 169 -1.58 -17.17 3.50
CA CYS A 169 -2.90 -17.20 4.14
C CYS A 169 -3.54 -15.81 4.28
N PHE A 170 -3.54 -15.03 3.20
CA PHE A 170 -4.30 -13.78 3.09
C PHE A 170 -5.76 -13.98 2.67
#